data_AF-A0A1E5GMC5-F1
#
_entry.id   AF-A0A1E5GMC5-F1
#
_cell.length_a   1.000
_cell.length_b   1.000
_cell.length_c   1.000
_cell.angle_alpha   90.00
_cell.angle_beta   90.00
_cell.angle_gamma   90.00
#
_symmetry.space_group_name_H-M   'P 1'
#
loop_
_entity.id
_entity.type
_entity.pdbx_description
1 polymer ?
#
loop_
_entity_poly.entity_id
_entity_poly.type
_entity_poly.pdbx_seq_one_letter_code
_entity_poly.pdbx_strand_id
1 'polypeptide(L)'
;MKKDKYHIVLIASLVLLFIVSNFLLFILGETSKNITVNILYGLAFVPVEVYATVFLLERFLNRRDRIREELREDSDYFSIAKEAQEQLIWSIKQGILENFMGTTSDVESNFELLYQERKKILTVDLWQKNLLKEHLLISSKKYMIDEDQFKEKDVTALELSTEVGEYITKEITEFYSIYLKFIPLDIFKELHGIYKVLELSIIFSDNPYVFKTKQQLIEQQRKGELEIKDYEELSRISQQLIEAIYQHLKEIDFMTEEHFTEFSKEKSNK
;
A
#
# COMPACT_ATOMS: atom_id res chain seq x y z
N MET A 1 -33.12 19.25 -8.39
CA MET A 1 -34.27 18.56 -9.02
C MET A 1 -34.81 17.35 -8.25
N LYS A 2 -34.04 16.30 -7.87
CA LYS A 2 -34.58 15.21 -7.02
C LYS A 2 -34.73 15.61 -5.54
N LYS A 3 -33.82 16.42 -4.98
CA LYS A 3 -33.90 16.93 -3.59
C LYS A 3 -35.15 17.79 -3.33
N ASP A 4 -35.52 18.64 -4.29
CA ASP A 4 -36.67 19.55 -4.16
C ASP A 4 -38.02 18.82 -4.03
N LYS A 5 -38.16 17.65 -4.67
CA LYS A 5 -39.38 16.83 -4.59
C LYS A 5 -39.61 16.25 -3.20
N TYR A 6 -38.56 15.84 -2.48
CA TYR A 6 -38.69 15.32 -1.11
C TYR A 6 -39.08 16.41 -0.12
N HIS A 7 -38.55 17.64 -0.28
CA HIS A 7 -38.94 18.77 0.55
C HIS A 7 -40.41 19.16 0.36
N ILE A 8 -40.91 19.14 -0.89
CA ILE A 8 -42.32 19.42 -1.18
C ILE A 8 -43.25 18.36 -0.57
N VAL A 9 -42.89 17.07 -0.66
CA VAL A 9 -43.67 15.98 -0.07
C VAL A 9 -43.72 16.07 1.45
N LEU A 10 -42.61 16.43 2.10
CA LEU A 10 -42.53 16.57 3.55
C LEU A 10 -43.32 17.78 4.07
N ILE A 11 -43.31 18.89 3.34
CA ILE A 11 -44.15 20.05 3.66
C ILE A 11 -45.64 19.69 3.50
N ALA A 12 -46.00 18.97 2.43
CA ALA A 12 -47.37 18.54 2.21
C ALA A 12 -47.88 17.57 3.30
N SER A 13 -47.04 16.65 3.79
CA SER A 13 -47.42 15.72 4.86
C SER A 13 -47.60 16.41 6.21
N LEU A 14 -46.77 17.42 6.53
CA LEU A 14 -46.93 18.23 7.75
C LEU A 14 -48.22 19.05 7.73
N VAL A 15 -48.58 19.63 6.58
CA VAL A 15 -49.85 20.35 6.41
C VAL A 15 -51.05 19.39 6.57
N LEU A 16 -50.96 18.18 6.02
CA LEU A 16 -52.00 17.16 6.16
C LEU A 16 -52.19 16.75 7.63
N LEU A 17 -51.09 16.49 8.36
CA LEU A 17 -51.11 16.16 9.79
C LEU A 17 -51.73 17.29 10.63
N PHE A 18 -51.42 18.55 10.30
CA PHE A 18 -52.00 19.70 10.97
C PHE A 18 -53.52 19.78 10.76
N ILE A 19 -54.00 19.54 9.54
CA ILE A 19 -55.44 19.52 9.23
C ILE A 19 -56.15 18.39 9.99
N VAL A 20 -55.57 17.19 10.00
CA VAL A 20 -56.15 16.01 10.69
C VAL A 20 -56.18 16.20 12.21
N SER A 21 -55.12 16.77 12.79
CA SER A 21 -55.06 17.08 14.22
C SER A 21 -56.16 18.06 14.65
N ASN A 22 -56.35 19.14 13.88
CA ASN A 22 -57.41 20.11 14.16
C ASN A 22 -58.81 19.55 13.95
N PHE A 23 -58.99 18.67 12.96
CA PHE A 23 -60.26 17.98 12.73
C PHE A 23 -60.63 17.04 13.89
N LEU A 24 -59.65 16.33 14.45
CA LEU A 24 -59.86 15.48 15.62
C LEU A 24 -60.20 16.29 16.89
N LEU A 25 -59.54 17.43 17.12
CA LEU A 25 -59.84 18.33 18.24
C LEU A 25 -61.25 18.94 18.13
N PHE A 26 -61.71 19.22 16.90
CA PHE A 26 -63.07 19.66 16.64
C PHE A 26 -64.13 18.59 16.96
N ILE A 27 -63.86 17.32 16.61
CA ILE A 27 -64.75 16.19 16.93
C ILE A 27 -64.83 15.90 18.43
N LEU A 28 -63.77 16.18 19.18
CA LEU A 28 -63.69 15.92 20.63
C LEU A 28 -64.41 16.98 21.51
N GLY A 29 -65.10 17.95 20.91
CA GLY A 29 -66.05 18.82 21.62
C GLY A 29 -65.44 20.02 22.35
N GLU A 30 -64.22 20.44 22.00
CA GLU A 30 -63.67 21.70 22.50
C GLU A 30 -64.49 22.90 21.98
N THR A 31 -64.77 23.87 22.84
CA THR A 31 -65.44 25.12 22.44
C THR A 31 -64.61 25.88 21.40
N SER A 32 -65.25 26.58 20.47
CA SER A 32 -64.57 27.31 19.38
C SER A 32 -63.45 28.23 19.88
N LYS A 33 -63.58 28.78 21.10
CA LYS A 33 -62.58 29.62 21.75
C LYS A 33 -61.30 28.87 22.12
N ASN A 34 -61.40 27.63 22.62
CA ASN A 34 -60.24 26.78 22.92
C ASN A 34 -59.55 26.29 21.63
N ILE A 35 -60.33 25.95 20.60
CA ILE A 35 -59.80 25.57 19.28
C ILE A 35 -59.03 26.73 18.67
N THR A 36 -59.57 27.96 18.72
CA THR A 36 -58.89 29.13 18.15
C THR A 36 -57.59 29.47 18.89
N VAL A 37 -57.59 29.34 20.22
CA VAL A 37 -56.41 29.55 21.07
C VAL A 37 -55.36 28.46 20.85
N ASN A 38 -55.76 27.19 20.74
CA ASN A 38 -54.88 26.07 20.39
C ASN A 38 -54.30 26.20 18.98
N ILE A 39 -55.07 26.70 18.01
CA ILE A 39 -54.58 27.03 16.66
C ILE A 39 -53.56 28.17 16.71
N LEU A 40 -53.80 29.21 17.53
CA LEU A 40 -52.88 30.34 17.67
C LEU A 40 -51.55 29.92 18.31
N TYR A 41 -51.60 29.11 19.37
CA TYR A 41 -50.41 28.54 20.00
C TYR A 41 -49.72 27.55 19.05
N GLY A 42 -50.45 26.69 18.35
CA GLY A 42 -49.92 25.78 17.34
C GLY A 42 -49.20 26.53 16.22
N LEU A 43 -49.82 27.58 15.65
CA LEU A 43 -49.20 28.43 14.62
C LEU A 43 -47.99 29.20 15.11
N ALA A 44 -47.92 29.56 16.40
CA ALA A 44 -46.75 30.21 16.98
C ALA A 44 -45.56 29.24 17.15
N PHE A 45 -45.82 27.96 17.40
CA PHE A 45 -44.79 26.93 17.59
C PHE A 45 -44.39 26.22 16.29
N VAL A 46 -45.26 26.16 15.28
CA VAL A 46 -44.96 25.55 13.96
C VAL A 46 -43.67 26.09 13.32
N PRO A 47 -43.39 27.42 13.28
CA PRO A 47 -42.13 27.93 12.76
C PRO A 47 -40.91 27.43 13.53
N VAL A 48 -41.02 27.30 14.85
CA VAL A 48 -39.93 26.81 15.71
C VAL A 48 -39.69 25.32 15.47
N GLU A 49 -40.75 24.52 15.38
CA GLU A 49 -40.67 23.09 15.08
C GLU A 49 -40.14 22.81 13.68
N VAL A 50 -40.60 23.58 12.68
CA VAL A 50 -40.08 23.50 11.30
C VAL A 50 -38.60 23.86 11.29
N TYR A 51 -38.19 24.94 11.96
CA TYR A 51 -36.78 25.33 12.04
C TYR A 51 -35.92 24.28 12.76
N ALA A 52 -36.39 23.75 13.89
CA ALA A 52 -35.69 22.69 14.63
C ALA A 52 -35.57 21.40 13.80
N THR A 53 -36.62 21.04 13.07
CA THR A 53 -36.63 19.86 12.19
C THR A 53 -35.67 20.06 11.02
N VAL A 54 -35.69 21.21 10.34
CA VAL A 54 -34.76 21.55 9.27
C VAL A 54 -33.32 21.54 9.78
N PHE A 55 -33.05 22.14 10.93
CA PHE A 55 -31.72 22.17 11.56
C PHE A 55 -31.20 20.76 11.90
N LEU A 56 -32.05 19.89 12.47
CA LEU A 56 -31.68 18.50 12.73
C LEU A 56 -31.42 17.72 11.44
N LEU A 57 -32.24 17.91 10.40
CA LEU A 57 -32.09 17.28 9.10
C LEU A 57 -30.80 17.74 8.40
N GLU A 58 -30.51 19.04 8.41
CA GLU A 58 -29.27 19.60 7.89
C GLU A 58 -28.06 19.03 8.62
N ARG A 59 -28.10 18.94 9.96
CA ARG A 59 -27.01 18.36 10.75
C ARG A 59 -26.78 16.88 10.42
N PHE A 60 -27.85 16.11 10.23
CA PHE A 60 -27.77 14.71 9.81
C PHE A 60 -27.20 14.56 8.39
N LEU A 61 -27.69 15.37 7.44
CA LEU A 61 -27.22 15.34 6.05
C LEU A 61 -25.75 15.76 5.95
N ASN A 62 -25.36 16.84 6.62
CA ASN A 62 -23.98 17.31 6.65
C ASN A 62 -23.03 16.27 7.29
N ARG A 63 -23.48 15.60 8.36
CA ARG A 63 -22.68 14.52 8.97
C ARG A 63 -22.52 13.34 8.01
N ARG A 64 -23.59 12.94 7.32
CA ARG A 64 -23.54 11.85 6.35
C ARG A 64 -22.69 12.20 5.13
N ASP A 65 -22.79 13.42 4.63
CA ASP A 65 -22.02 13.87 3.48
C ASP A 65 -20.53 14.00 3.84
N ARG A 66 -20.18 14.44 5.06
CA ARG A 66 -18.78 14.38 5.57
C ARG A 66 -18.24 12.96 5.65
N ILE A 67 -19.00 12.02 6.23
CA ILE A 67 -18.60 10.60 6.29
C ILE A 67 -18.43 10.03 4.88
N ARG A 68 -19.28 10.42 3.93
CA ARG A 68 -19.17 9.98 2.53
C ARG A 68 -17.92 10.57 1.85
N GLU A 69 -17.60 11.83 2.11
CA GLU A 69 -16.38 12.48 1.58
C GLU A 69 -15.13 11.83 2.18
N GLU A 70 -15.09 11.61 3.50
CA GLU A 70 -14.00 10.89 4.20
C GLU A 70 -13.80 9.49 3.60
N LEU A 71 -14.88 8.71 3.42
CA LEU A 71 -14.82 7.38 2.80
C LEU A 71 -14.36 7.41 1.32
N ARG A 72 -14.66 8.49 0.60
CA ARG A 72 -14.24 8.67 -0.79
C ARG A 72 -12.75 9.01 -0.85
N GLU A 73 -12.31 9.93 -0.02
CA GLU A 73 -10.90 10.30 0.13
C GLU A 73 -10.08 9.05 0.51
N ASP A 74 -10.50 8.29 1.51
CA ASP A 74 -9.85 7.04 1.91
C ASP A 74 -9.78 6.01 0.77
N SER A 75 -10.85 5.88 -0.03
CA SER A 75 -10.88 5.00 -1.21
C SER A 75 -9.90 5.45 -2.29
N ASP A 76 -9.80 6.75 -2.54
CA ASP A 76 -8.91 7.30 -3.57
C ASP A 76 -7.45 7.14 -3.11
N TYR A 77 -7.13 7.44 -1.85
CA TYR A 77 -5.79 7.23 -1.28
C TYR A 77 -5.37 5.76 -1.26
N PHE A 78 -6.27 4.84 -0.92
CA PHE A 78 -5.99 3.40 -0.97
C PHE A 78 -5.69 2.93 -2.40
N SER A 79 -6.43 3.45 -3.40
CA SER A 79 -6.18 3.08 -4.79
C SER A 79 -4.79 3.53 -5.30
N ILE A 80 -4.36 4.74 -4.91
CA ILE A 80 -3.03 5.26 -5.21
C ILE A 80 -1.95 4.45 -4.48
N ALA A 81 -2.18 4.14 -3.19
CA ALA A 81 -1.27 3.32 -2.40
C ALA A 81 -1.07 1.92 -3.01
N LYS A 82 -2.15 1.32 -3.54
CA LYS A 82 -2.07 0.03 -4.25
C LYS A 82 -1.21 0.11 -5.51
N GLU A 83 -1.42 1.11 -6.36
CA GLU A 83 -0.60 1.26 -7.58
C GLU A 83 0.88 1.46 -7.22
N ALA A 84 1.17 2.30 -6.23
CA ALA A 84 2.52 2.51 -5.74
C ALA A 84 3.14 1.23 -5.14
N GLN A 85 2.32 0.40 -4.48
CA GLN A 85 2.74 -0.89 -3.93
C GLN A 85 3.11 -1.88 -5.04
N GLU A 86 2.31 -1.97 -6.10
CA GLU A 86 2.60 -2.82 -7.27
C GLU A 86 3.91 -2.39 -7.94
N GLN A 87 4.14 -1.07 -8.07
CA GLN A 87 5.40 -0.52 -8.58
C GLN A 87 6.60 -0.83 -7.67
N LEU A 88 6.41 -0.78 -6.35
CA LEU A 88 7.43 -1.15 -5.38
C LEU A 88 7.80 -2.64 -5.52
N ILE A 89 6.79 -3.53 -5.55
CA ILE A 89 6.98 -4.98 -5.75
C ILE A 89 7.76 -5.24 -7.04
N TRP A 90 7.36 -4.60 -8.14
CA TRP A 90 8.06 -4.72 -9.41
C TRP A 90 9.52 -4.27 -9.29
N SER A 91 9.78 -3.16 -8.61
CA SER A 91 11.13 -2.62 -8.40
C SER A 91 12.01 -3.54 -7.57
N ILE A 92 11.45 -4.17 -6.53
CA ILE A 92 12.11 -5.19 -5.72
C ILE A 92 12.51 -6.39 -6.60
N LYS A 93 11.55 -6.96 -7.34
CA LYS A 93 11.79 -8.12 -8.22
C LYS A 93 12.86 -7.81 -9.26
N GLN A 94 12.77 -6.63 -9.88
CA GLN A 94 13.74 -6.20 -10.88
C GLN A 94 15.14 -5.99 -10.31
N GLY A 95 15.27 -5.35 -9.13
CA GLY A 95 16.57 -5.17 -8.49
C GLY A 95 17.25 -6.51 -8.21
N ILE A 96 16.50 -7.49 -7.69
CA ILE A 96 17.00 -8.84 -7.43
C ILE A 96 17.42 -9.55 -8.73
N LEU A 97 16.61 -9.44 -9.79
CA LEU A 97 16.93 -10.05 -11.08
C LEU A 97 18.18 -9.44 -11.69
N GLU A 98 18.32 -8.13 -11.64
CA GLU A 98 19.51 -7.45 -12.14
C GLU A 98 20.76 -7.90 -11.39
N ASN A 99 20.66 -8.28 -10.10
CA ASN A 99 21.79 -8.82 -9.35
C ASN A 99 22.22 -10.24 -9.78
N PHE A 100 21.29 -11.11 -10.19
CA PHE A 100 21.56 -12.54 -10.39
C PHE A 100 21.46 -13.05 -11.83
N MET A 101 20.62 -12.41 -12.65
CA MET A 101 20.29 -12.84 -14.02
C MET A 101 20.45 -11.72 -15.06
N GLY A 102 20.62 -10.48 -14.61
CA GLY A 102 20.72 -9.29 -15.47
C GLY A 102 19.36 -8.67 -15.82
N THR A 103 19.38 -7.64 -16.66
CA THR A 103 18.19 -6.86 -17.03
C THR A 103 17.26 -7.64 -17.93
N THR A 104 16.01 -7.81 -17.52
CA THR A 104 14.93 -8.45 -18.30
C THR A 104 13.73 -7.52 -18.48
N SER A 105 12.98 -7.70 -19.57
CA SER A 105 11.70 -7.04 -19.80
C SER A 105 10.52 -7.76 -19.15
N ASP A 106 10.64 -9.08 -18.95
CA ASP A 106 9.60 -9.91 -18.33
C ASP A 106 9.98 -10.23 -16.88
N VAL A 107 9.79 -9.24 -16.02
CA VAL A 107 10.22 -9.28 -14.60
C VAL A 107 9.53 -10.41 -13.85
N GLU A 108 8.22 -10.59 -14.07
CA GLU A 108 7.42 -11.55 -13.30
C GLU A 108 7.84 -12.99 -13.60
N SER A 109 7.88 -13.38 -14.88
CA SER A 109 8.23 -14.75 -15.28
C SER A 109 9.67 -15.09 -14.91
N ASN A 110 10.60 -14.14 -15.04
CA ASN A 110 12.00 -14.37 -14.70
C ASN A 110 12.23 -14.44 -13.19
N PHE A 111 11.48 -13.68 -12.39
CA PHE A 111 11.56 -13.76 -10.93
C PHE A 111 11.04 -15.10 -10.43
N GLU A 112 9.93 -15.59 -10.99
CA GLU A 112 9.41 -16.93 -10.72
C GLU A 112 10.43 -18.02 -11.12
N LEU A 113 11.04 -17.88 -12.30
CA LEU A 113 12.09 -18.79 -12.76
C LEU A 113 13.30 -18.80 -11.80
N LEU A 114 13.74 -17.63 -11.36
CA LEU A 114 14.82 -17.49 -10.38
C LEU A 114 14.50 -18.24 -9.09
N TYR A 115 13.27 -18.14 -8.58
CA TYR A 115 12.84 -18.85 -7.38
C TYR A 115 12.79 -20.37 -7.59
N GLN A 116 12.16 -20.84 -8.67
CA GLN A 116 11.99 -22.26 -8.95
C GLN A 116 13.33 -22.96 -9.25
N GLU A 117 14.20 -22.30 -10.00
CA GLU A 117 15.49 -22.84 -10.41
C GLU A 117 16.67 -22.32 -9.57
N ARG A 118 16.40 -21.71 -8.41
CA ARG A 118 17.42 -21.09 -7.54
C ARG A 118 18.64 -21.96 -7.26
N LYS A 119 18.45 -23.28 -7.08
CA LYS A 119 19.55 -24.22 -6.82
C LYS A 119 20.47 -24.44 -8.02
N LYS A 120 19.95 -24.26 -9.25
CA LYS A 120 20.71 -24.38 -10.50
C LYS A 120 21.35 -23.05 -10.91
N ILE A 121 20.68 -21.93 -10.60
CA ILE A 121 21.14 -20.58 -10.97
C ILE A 121 22.15 -20.08 -9.93
N LEU A 122 21.79 -20.12 -8.65
CA LEU A 122 22.57 -19.58 -7.54
C LEU A 122 23.60 -20.59 -7.02
N THR A 123 24.57 -20.94 -7.87
CA THR A 123 25.58 -21.96 -7.60
C THR A 123 26.87 -21.37 -7.05
N VAL A 124 27.76 -22.25 -6.56
CA VAL A 124 29.14 -21.89 -6.24
C VAL A 124 29.85 -21.27 -7.44
N ASP A 125 29.61 -21.83 -8.63
CA ASP A 125 30.19 -21.38 -9.90
C ASP A 125 29.80 -19.93 -10.22
N LEU A 126 28.54 -19.56 -9.97
CA LEU A 126 28.05 -18.19 -10.12
C LEU A 126 28.91 -17.21 -9.29
N TRP A 127 29.11 -17.50 -8.01
CA TRP A 127 29.87 -16.62 -7.11
C TRP A 127 31.38 -16.62 -7.39
N GLN A 128 31.93 -17.76 -7.81
CA GLN A 128 33.34 -17.88 -8.18
C GLN A 128 33.68 -17.12 -9.47
N LYS A 129 32.78 -17.18 -10.46
CA LYS A 129 33.04 -16.61 -11.79
C LYS A 129 32.55 -15.18 -11.96
N ASN A 130 31.62 -14.70 -11.13
CA ASN A 130 31.13 -13.32 -11.21
C ASN A 130 32.13 -12.31 -10.62
N LEU A 131 33.24 -12.12 -11.33
CA LEU A 131 34.02 -10.88 -11.36
C LEU A 131 33.53 -10.05 -12.55
N LEU A 132 33.26 -8.77 -12.35
CA LEU A 132 32.36 -7.98 -13.21
C LEU A 132 32.71 -7.81 -14.68
N LYS A 133 33.92 -8.14 -15.12
CA LYS A 133 34.29 -7.94 -16.53
C LYS A 133 33.40 -8.70 -17.52
N GLU A 134 32.65 -9.70 -17.07
CA GLU A 134 31.93 -10.58 -17.99
C GLU A 134 30.39 -10.43 -17.95
N HIS A 135 29.76 -9.93 -16.87
CA HIS A 135 28.33 -10.23 -16.68
C HIS A 135 27.34 -9.17 -16.16
N LEU A 136 27.70 -7.91 -15.86
CA LEU A 136 26.67 -6.92 -15.50
C LEU A 136 26.82 -5.58 -16.23
N LEU A 137 25.96 -5.39 -17.23
CA LEU A 137 25.53 -4.07 -17.67
C LEU A 137 24.45 -3.60 -16.69
N ILE A 138 24.84 -3.14 -15.50
CA ILE A 138 23.89 -2.47 -14.62
C ILE A 138 23.35 -1.25 -15.38
N SER A 139 22.03 -1.05 -15.34
CA SER A 139 21.44 0.19 -15.80
C SER A 139 21.89 1.33 -14.87
N SER A 140 23.00 1.97 -15.23
CA SER A 140 23.57 3.13 -14.53
C SER A 140 22.55 4.23 -14.23
N LYS A 141 21.57 4.39 -15.12
CA LYS A 141 20.47 5.35 -14.97
C LYS A 141 19.49 5.03 -13.84
N LYS A 142 19.31 3.76 -13.45
CA LYS A 142 18.25 3.35 -12.52
C LYS A 142 18.70 3.40 -11.06
N TYR A 143 19.97 3.13 -10.78
CA TYR A 143 20.52 3.09 -9.42
C TYR A 143 21.27 4.36 -9.01
N MET A 144 21.23 5.42 -9.83
CA MET A 144 22.07 6.61 -9.67
C MET A 144 23.56 6.25 -9.48
N ILE A 145 24.01 5.19 -10.17
CA ILE A 145 25.39 4.75 -10.10
C ILE A 145 26.23 5.77 -10.85
N ASP A 146 27.23 6.30 -10.17
CA ASP A 146 28.25 7.16 -10.76
C ASP A 146 29.10 6.35 -11.73
N GLU A 147 28.72 6.36 -13.01
CA GLU A 147 29.39 5.59 -14.08
C GLU A 147 30.90 5.83 -14.14
N ASP A 148 31.36 7.01 -13.73
CA ASP A 148 32.76 7.40 -13.81
C ASP A 148 33.61 6.73 -12.72
N GLN A 149 32.99 6.27 -11.61
CA GLN A 149 33.68 5.46 -10.59
C GLN A 149 33.81 3.98 -10.97
N PHE A 150 32.97 3.51 -11.91
CA PHE A 150 32.83 2.10 -12.27
C PHE A 150 33.63 1.71 -13.51
N LYS A 151 33.84 2.63 -14.46
CA LYS A 151 34.59 2.37 -15.71
C LYS A 151 36.06 2.00 -15.47
N GLU A 152 36.60 2.25 -14.28
CA GLU A 152 38.02 1.99 -13.94
C GLU A 152 38.26 0.94 -12.84
N LYS A 153 37.23 0.36 -12.22
CA LYS A 153 37.40 -0.60 -11.10
C LYS A 153 36.85 -1.99 -11.45
N ASP A 154 37.65 -3.02 -11.17
CA ASP A 154 37.15 -4.39 -11.05
C ASP A 154 36.23 -4.45 -9.80
N VAL A 155 34.96 -4.11 -10.00
CA VAL A 155 33.93 -4.22 -8.95
C VAL A 155 33.50 -5.69 -8.84
N THR A 156 33.20 -6.15 -7.63
CA THR A 156 32.80 -7.54 -7.37
C THR A 156 31.27 -7.67 -7.38
N ALA A 157 30.75 -8.87 -7.63
CA ALA A 157 29.32 -9.13 -7.53
C ALA A 157 28.75 -8.75 -6.15
N LEU A 158 29.53 -8.97 -5.09
CA LEU A 158 29.15 -8.62 -3.71
C LEU A 158 29.03 -7.11 -3.50
N GLU A 159 29.91 -6.30 -4.09
CA GLU A 159 29.81 -4.83 -4.00
C GLU A 159 28.51 -4.34 -4.63
N LEU A 160 28.18 -4.82 -5.83
CA LEU A 160 26.94 -4.47 -6.52
C LEU A 160 25.69 -4.94 -5.81
N SER A 161 25.73 -6.15 -5.23
CA SER A 161 24.62 -6.63 -4.41
C SER A 161 24.35 -5.67 -3.23
N THR A 162 25.37 -4.96 -2.70
CA THR A 162 25.15 -3.89 -1.71
C THR A 162 24.31 -2.75 -2.28
N GLU A 163 24.70 -2.23 -3.44
CA GLU A 163 24.02 -1.08 -4.05
C GLU A 163 22.57 -1.40 -4.43
N VAL A 164 22.33 -2.62 -4.94
CA VAL A 164 20.98 -3.12 -5.19
C VAL A 164 20.18 -3.21 -3.88
N GLY A 165 20.80 -3.68 -2.80
CA GLY A 165 20.17 -3.74 -1.49
C GLY A 165 19.81 -2.37 -0.93
N GLU A 166 20.73 -1.41 -1.04
CA GLU A 166 20.51 0.00 -0.66
C GLU A 166 19.37 0.63 -1.46
N TYR A 167 19.33 0.38 -2.77
CA TYR A 167 18.22 0.83 -3.61
C TYR A 167 16.88 0.25 -3.13
N ILE A 168 16.80 -1.06 -2.96
CA ILE A 168 15.54 -1.70 -2.55
C ILE A 168 15.09 -1.21 -1.17
N THR A 169 16.01 -1.12 -0.21
CA THR A 169 15.68 -0.65 1.15
C THR A 169 15.25 0.82 1.16
N LYS A 170 15.85 1.66 0.30
CA LYS A 170 15.43 3.04 0.08
C LYS A 170 14.02 3.12 -0.51
N GLU A 171 13.72 2.38 -1.57
CA GLU A 171 12.38 2.34 -2.18
C GLU A 171 11.30 1.92 -1.16
N ILE A 172 11.57 0.90 -0.34
CA ILE A 172 10.67 0.48 0.74
C ILE A 172 10.48 1.61 1.77
N THR A 173 11.55 2.30 2.15
CA THR A 173 11.50 3.39 3.13
C THR A 173 10.74 4.61 2.60
N GLU A 174 10.96 4.96 1.34
CA GLU A 174 10.24 6.04 0.65
C GLU A 174 8.75 5.71 0.55
N PHE A 175 8.41 4.48 0.18
CA PHE A 175 7.03 4.01 0.16
C PHE A 175 6.36 4.14 1.55
N TYR A 176 7.04 3.75 2.62
CA TYR A 176 6.54 3.96 3.98
C TYR A 176 6.33 5.43 4.29
N SER A 177 7.28 6.31 3.93
CA SER A 177 7.18 7.74 4.25
C SER A 177 5.92 8.40 3.65
N ILE A 178 5.44 7.88 2.52
CA ILE A 178 4.29 8.43 1.80
C ILE A 178 2.99 7.74 2.21
N TYR A 179 3.00 6.41 2.34
CA TYR A 179 1.77 5.61 2.39
C TYR A 179 1.50 4.91 3.73
N LEU A 180 2.30 5.13 4.77
CA LEU A 180 2.18 4.43 6.08
C LEU A 180 0.76 4.38 6.65
N LYS A 181 -0.05 5.43 6.45
CA LYS A 181 -1.41 5.51 6.99
C LYS A 181 -2.46 4.77 6.16
N PHE A 182 -2.12 4.39 4.94
CA PHE A 182 -3.06 3.87 3.93
C PHE A 182 -2.81 2.41 3.58
N ILE A 183 -1.67 1.84 3.99
CA ILE A 183 -1.33 0.43 3.76
C ILE A 183 -1.90 -0.41 4.92
N PRO A 184 -2.58 -1.53 4.63
CA PRO A 184 -2.96 -2.51 5.65
C PRO A 184 -1.77 -2.98 6.46
N LEU A 185 -1.96 -3.16 7.77
CA LEU A 185 -0.89 -3.51 8.70
C LEU A 185 -0.19 -4.83 8.30
N ASP A 186 -0.91 -5.78 7.72
CA ASP A 186 -0.34 -7.07 7.37
C ASP A 186 0.56 -6.99 6.12
N ILE A 187 0.15 -6.22 5.09
CA ILE A 187 1.02 -5.87 3.95
C ILE A 187 2.28 -5.13 4.44
N PHE A 188 2.11 -4.21 5.40
CA PHE A 188 3.24 -3.51 6.00
C PHE A 188 4.23 -4.46 6.69
N LYS A 189 3.73 -5.46 7.44
CA LYS A 189 4.59 -6.47 8.09
C LYS A 189 5.41 -7.25 7.08
N GLU A 190 4.81 -7.66 5.96
CA GLU A 190 5.50 -8.43 4.93
C GLU A 190 6.55 -7.60 4.18
N LEU A 191 6.23 -6.35 3.81
CA LEU A 191 7.22 -5.42 3.26
C LEU A 191 8.37 -5.16 4.25
N HIS A 192 8.05 -5.06 5.54
CA HIS A 192 9.08 -4.91 6.57
C HIS A 192 9.90 -6.18 6.76
N GLY A 193 9.30 -7.35 6.54
CA GLY A 193 9.98 -8.64 6.45
C GLY A 193 11.03 -8.64 5.36
N ILE A 194 10.68 -8.20 4.14
CA ILE A 194 11.64 -8.05 3.03
C ILE A 194 12.78 -7.10 3.41
N TYR A 195 12.45 -5.94 3.98
CA TYR A 195 13.46 -5.00 4.46
C TYR A 195 14.43 -5.65 5.45
N LYS A 196 13.91 -6.38 6.45
CA LYS A 196 14.73 -7.04 7.47
C LYS A 196 15.61 -8.15 6.89
N VAL A 197 15.07 -8.92 5.95
CA VAL A 197 15.81 -9.98 5.25
C VAL A 197 16.98 -9.38 4.46
N LEU A 198 16.78 -8.24 3.80
CA LEU A 198 17.85 -7.51 3.10
C LEU A 198 18.88 -6.91 4.07
N GLU A 199 18.41 -6.27 5.14
CA GLU A 199 19.25 -5.63 6.16
C GLU A 199 20.15 -6.62 6.91
N LEU A 200 19.73 -7.88 7.07
CA LEU A 200 20.51 -8.92 7.75
C LEU A 200 21.39 -9.75 6.79
N SER A 201 21.20 -9.60 5.49
CA SER A 201 21.87 -10.42 4.48
C SER A 201 23.31 -9.96 4.23
N ILE A 202 24.28 -10.87 4.31
CA ILE A 202 25.66 -10.56 3.89
C ILE A 202 25.79 -10.19 2.41
N ILE A 203 24.77 -10.50 1.60
CA ILE A 203 24.76 -10.23 0.16
C ILE A 203 24.24 -8.82 -0.14
N PHE A 204 23.18 -8.37 0.52
CA PHE A 204 22.51 -7.09 0.17
C PHE A 204 22.68 -6.00 1.22
N SER A 205 23.03 -6.35 2.45
CA SER A 205 23.08 -5.39 3.55
C SER A 205 24.24 -4.40 3.43
N ASP A 206 23.94 -3.14 3.78
CA ASP A 206 24.85 -2.04 4.08
C ASP A 206 25.10 -1.88 5.58
N ASN A 207 24.44 -2.69 6.42
CA ASN A 207 24.52 -2.60 7.87
C ASN A 207 26.00 -2.67 8.32
N PRO A 208 26.51 -1.70 9.10
CA PRO A 208 27.94 -1.62 9.44
C PRO A 208 28.54 -2.92 10.02
N TYR A 209 27.74 -3.69 10.76
CA TYR A 209 28.18 -4.95 11.37
C TYR A 209 28.33 -6.08 10.34
N VAL A 210 27.47 -6.11 9.32
CA VAL A 210 27.51 -7.09 8.23
C VAL A 210 28.47 -6.64 7.13
N PHE A 211 28.49 -5.34 6.85
CA PHE A 211 29.34 -4.68 5.86
C PHE A 211 30.81 -4.96 6.11
N LYS A 212 31.28 -4.94 7.36
CA LYS A 212 32.69 -5.26 7.67
C LYS A 212 33.07 -6.68 7.23
N THR A 213 32.24 -7.67 7.56
CA THR A 213 32.46 -9.07 7.17
C THR A 213 32.42 -9.21 5.65
N LYS A 214 31.48 -8.53 5.00
CA LYS A 214 31.37 -8.51 3.54
C LYS A 214 32.59 -7.90 2.86
N GLN A 215 33.11 -6.79 3.38
CA GLN A 215 34.33 -6.15 2.86
C GLN A 215 35.54 -7.09 2.94
N GLN A 216 35.64 -7.91 3.99
CA GLN A 216 36.67 -8.94 4.08
C GLN A 216 36.52 -10.00 3.00
N LEU A 217 35.29 -10.49 2.75
CA LEU A 217 35.01 -11.45 1.69
C LEU A 217 35.33 -10.86 0.30
N ILE A 218 34.97 -9.60 0.05
CA ILE A 218 35.28 -8.88 -1.19
C ILE A 218 36.79 -8.78 -1.40
N GLU A 219 37.55 -8.42 -0.35
CA GLU A 219 39.00 -8.30 -0.43
C GLU A 219 39.67 -9.67 -0.67
N GLN A 220 39.21 -10.72 0.01
CA GLN A 220 39.68 -12.09 -0.20
C GLN A 220 39.36 -12.59 -1.60
N GLN A 221 38.16 -12.31 -2.12
CA GLN A 221 37.77 -12.64 -3.48
C GLN A 221 38.67 -11.94 -4.50
N ARG A 222 38.94 -10.64 -4.32
CA ARG A 222 39.86 -9.87 -5.18
C ARG A 222 41.28 -10.43 -5.20
N LYS A 223 41.74 -10.98 -4.07
CA LYS A 223 43.07 -11.61 -3.94
C LYS A 223 43.08 -13.08 -4.40
N GLY A 224 41.93 -13.67 -4.71
CA GLY A 224 41.80 -15.10 -5.01
C GLY A 224 42.06 -16.00 -3.80
N GLU A 225 41.89 -15.46 -2.59
CA GLU A 225 42.14 -16.12 -1.30
C GLU A 225 40.86 -16.73 -0.67
N LEU A 226 39.70 -16.49 -1.29
CA LEU A 226 38.42 -16.97 -0.77
C LEU A 226 38.31 -18.50 -0.91
N GLU A 227 37.94 -19.20 0.18
CA GLU A 227 37.86 -20.65 0.16
C GLU A 227 36.58 -21.12 -0.55
N ILE A 228 36.61 -22.35 -1.09
CA ILE A 228 35.41 -22.97 -1.70
C ILE A 228 34.22 -22.99 -0.74
N LYS A 229 34.47 -23.19 0.55
CA LYS A 229 33.44 -23.18 1.60
C LYS A 229 32.72 -21.84 1.72
N ASP A 230 33.43 -20.73 1.52
CA ASP A 230 32.83 -19.41 1.57
C ASP A 230 31.87 -19.21 0.38
N TYR A 231 32.24 -19.71 -0.80
CA TYR A 231 31.35 -19.70 -1.97
C TYR A 231 30.14 -20.63 -1.82
N GLU A 232 30.31 -21.80 -1.19
CA GLU A 232 29.20 -22.69 -0.82
C GLU A 232 28.23 -21.99 0.13
N GLU A 233 28.76 -21.26 1.12
CA GLU A 233 27.97 -20.49 2.06
C GLU A 233 27.25 -19.31 1.39
N LEU A 234 27.91 -18.57 0.49
CA LEU A 234 27.28 -17.51 -0.30
C LEU A 234 26.16 -18.04 -1.21
N SER A 235 26.36 -19.20 -1.84
CA SER A 235 25.34 -19.90 -2.62
C SER A 235 24.15 -20.33 -1.76
N ARG A 236 24.41 -20.84 -0.55
CA ARG A 236 23.36 -21.24 0.40
C ARG A 236 22.57 -20.02 0.87
N ILE A 237 23.24 -18.95 1.27
CA ILE A 237 22.61 -17.71 1.76
C ILE A 237 21.77 -17.09 0.65
N SER A 238 22.27 -17.02 -0.59
CA SER A 238 21.50 -16.44 -1.70
C SER A 238 20.22 -17.23 -1.99
N GLN A 239 20.27 -18.56 -1.96
CA GLN A 239 19.09 -19.40 -2.13
C GLN A 239 18.05 -19.18 -1.02
N GLN A 240 18.50 -19.10 0.24
CA GLN A 240 17.62 -18.84 1.38
C GLN A 240 16.99 -17.44 1.31
N LEU A 241 17.77 -16.46 0.88
CA LEU A 241 17.32 -15.09 0.73
C LEU A 241 16.21 -14.97 -0.33
N ILE A 242 16.43 -15.53 -1.53
CA ILE A 242 15.44 -15.51 -2.60
C ILE A 242 14.16 -16.21 -2.16
N GLU A 243 14.28 -17.34 -1.46
CA GLU A 243 13.13 -18.05 -0.92
C GLU A 243 12.35 -17.19 0.08
N ALA A 244 13.02 -16.54 1.03
CA ALA A 244 12.37 -15.67 2.00
C ALA A 244 11.65 -14.47 1.35
N ILE A 245 12.33 -13.77 0.44
CA ILE A 245 11.75 -12.62 -0.27
C ILE A 245 10.54 -13.06 -1.10
N TYR A 246 10.64 -14.19 -1.80
CA TYR A 246 9.55 -14.71 -2.60
C TYR A 246 8.30 -15.01 -1.75
N GLN A 247 8.46 -15.60 -0.55
CA GLN A 247 7.32 -15.86 0.34
C GLN A 247 6.63 -14.55 0.76
N HIS A 248 7.39 -13.55 1.20
CA HIS A 248 6.84 -12.25 1.56
C HIS A 248 6.08 -11.59 0.39
N LEU A 249 6.67 -11.58 -0.81
CA LEU A 249 6.02 -11.02 -2.00
C LEU A 249 4.72 -11.75 -2.36
N LYS A 250 4.71 -13.09 -2.27
CA LYS A 250 3.52 -13.88 -2.53
C LYS A 250 2.40 -13.61 -1.51
N GLU A 251 2.75 -13.44 -0.24
CA GLU A 251 1.79 -13.07 0.81
C GLU A 251 1.22 -11.66 0.58
N ILE A 252 2.06 -10.72 0.17
CA ILE A 252 1.64 -9.37 -0.22
C ILE A 252 0.64 -9.43 -1.38
N ASP A 253 0.94 -10.18 -2.44
CA ASP A 253 0.06 -10.31 -3.60
C ASP A 253 -1.31 -10.89 -3.19
N PHE A 254 -1.31 -11.96 -2.39
CA PHE A 254 -2.54 -12.56 -1.86
C PHE A 254 -3.39 -11.58 -1.03
N MET A 255 -2.77 -10.89 -0.07
CA MET A 255 -3.49 -9.93 0.79
C MET A 255 -3.99 -8.72 0.01
N THR A 256 -3.27 -8.30 -1.03
CA THR A 256 -3.67 -7.18 -1.88
C THR A 256 -4.93 -7.52 -2.68
N GLU A 257 -5.03 -8.75 -3.19
CA GLU A 257 -6.25 -9.25 -3.84
C GLU A 257 -7.43 -9.40 -2.86
N GLU A 258 -7.18 -9.90 -1.65
CA GLU A 258 -8.19 -10.08 -0.61
C GLU A 258 -8.78 -8.74 -0.17
N HIS A 259 -7.94 -7.79 0.25
CA HIS A 259 -8.37 -6.45 0.65
C HIS A 259 -9.11 -5.74 -0.49
N PHE A 260 -8.63 -5.85 -1.73
CA PHE A 260 -9.33 -5.24 -2.86
C PHE A 260 -10.74 -5.85 -3.08
N THR A 261 -10.89 -7.15 -2.86
CA THR A 261 -12.17 -7.85 -2.99
C THR A 261 -13.14 -7.45 -1.88
N GLU A 262 -12.66 -7.31 -0.65
CA GLU A 262 -13.46 -6.83 0.49
C GLU A 262 -13.93 -5.38 0.29
N PHE A 263 -13.01 -4.47 -0.09
CA PHE A 263 -13.34 -3.08 -0.40
C PHE A 263 -14.36 -2.97 -1.53
N SER A 264 -14.25 -3.80 -2.57
CA SER A 264 -15.21 -3.82 -3.69
C SER A 264 -16.59 -4.32 -3.27
N LYS A 265 -16.65 -5.32 -2.38
CA LYS A 265 -17.93 -5.85 -1.83
C LYS A 265 -18.61 -4.85 -0.90
N GLU A 266 -17.87 -4.12 -0.07
CA GLU A 266 -18.44 -3.04 0.75
C GLU A 266 -19.02 -1.91 -0.09
N LYS A 267 -18.44 -1.64 -1.27
CA LYS A 267 -18.92 -0.66 -2.24
C LYS A 267 -20.17 -1.12 -3.01
N SER A 268 -20.34 -2.43 -3.20
CA SER A 268 -21.49 -3.02 -3.93
C SER A 268 -22.71 -3.31 -3.05
N ASN A 269 -22.54 -3.42 -1.73
CA ASN A 269 -23.62 -3.72 -0.77
C ASN A 269 -24.22 -2.46 -0.10
N LYS A 270 -23.87 -1.25 -0.55
CA LYS A 270 -24.38 0.04 -0.03
C LYS A 270 -24.83 0.97 -1.15
#